data_AF-A0AAE9YIM4-F1
#
_entry.id   AF-A0AAE9YIM4-F1
#
_cell.length_a   1.000
_cell.length_b   1.000
_cell.length_c   1.000
_cell.angle_alpha   90.00
_cell.angle_beta   90.00
_cell.angle_gamma   90.00
#
_symmetry.space_group_name_H-M   'P 1'
#
loop_
_entity.id
_entity.type
_entity.pdbx_description
1 polymer ?
#
loop_
_entity_poly.entity_id
_entity_poly.type
_entity_poly.pdbx_seq_one_letter_code
_entity_poly.pdbx_strand_id
1 'polypeptide(L)'
;MRPVSSIVAGSPLAVRVLRRTPPRWLRALPDRVSVPLVAARRHERANVEDVVLLEGPGVLTTSAYWLTTRGDEGPAASVFYGCEEILRVDVLATAPHVHYGFNRHRGSDGGEGRVYLPPVVGGDAAARVHHELAHNLPVCLGSHPRRAVRQMRIDQSEAEAVAGRAARHLDALVATRVARA
;
A
#
# COMPACT_ATOMS: atom_id res chain seq x y z
N MET A 1 7.39 6.55 -39.15
CA MET A 1 7.79 6.35 -37.74
C MET A 1 7.26 5.01 -37.27
N ARG A 2 8.13 4.08 -36.86
CA ARG A 2 7.71 2.76 -36.34
C ARG A 2 7.30 2.89 -34.86
N PRO A 3 6.28 2.17 -34.38
CA PRO A 3 5.97 2.14 -32.95
C PRO A 3 7.13 1.48 -32.20
N VAL A 4 7.66 2.17 -31.19
CA VAL A 4 8.66 1.59 -30.29
C VAL A 4 7.93 0.67 -29.33
N SER A 5 8.11 -0.62 -29.53
CA SER A 5 7.61 -1.68 -28.64
C SER A 5 8.01 -1.39 -27.20
N SER A 6 7.02 -1.20 -26.32
CA SER A 6 7.25 -1.18 -24.88
C SER A 6 7.73 -2.57 -24.46
N ILE A 7 8.97 -2.69 -23.99
CA ILE A 7 9.44 -3.91 -23.34
C ILE A 7 8.69 -4.01 -22.02
N VAL A 8 7.63 -4.82 -21.97
CA VAL A 8 6.98 -5.22 -20.73
C VAL A 8 8.01 -6.06 -19.98
N ALA A 9 8.66 -5.47 -18.99
CA ALA A 9 9.60 -6.18 -18.10
C ALA A 9 8.81 -7.10 -17.14
N GLY A 10 8.21 -8.16 -17.69
CA GLY A 10 7.60 -9.27 -16.95
C GLY A 10 8.47 -10.52 -16.88
N SER A 11 9.63 -10.53 -17.55
CA SER A 11 10.52 -11.69 -17.58
C SER A 11 11.31 -11.85 -16.26
N PRO A 12 11.35 -13.05 -15.65
CA PRO A 12 12.18 -13.35 -14.48
C PRO A 12 13.66 -13.01 -14.66
N LEU A 13 14.16 -13.11 -15.91
CA LEU A 13 15.53 -12.73 -16.27
C LEU A 13 15.76 -11.22 -16.16
N ALA A 14 14.80 -10.40 -16.59
CA ALA A 14 14.90 -8.95 -16.47
C ALA A 14 14.99 -8.54 -14.99
N VAL A 15 14.16 -9.14 -14.13
CA VAL A 15 14.17 -8.89 -12.68
C VAL A 15 15.52 -9.26 -12.04
N ARG A 16 16.13 -10.39 -12.46
CA ARG A 16 17.41 -10.86 -11.92
C ARG A 16 18.57 -9.94 -12.31
N VAL A 17 18.58 -9.43 -13.54
CA VAL A 17 19.57 -8.45 -14.02
C VAL A 17 19.44 -7.14 -13.24
N LEU A 18 18.22 -6.64 -13.07
CA LEU A 18 17.95 -5.38 -12.37
C LEU A 18 18.34 -5.39 -10.89
N ARG A 19 18.21 -6.53 -10.21
CA ARG A 19 18.68 -6.70 -8.82
C ARG A 19 20.20 -6.60 -8.67
N ARG A 20 20.95 -6.87 -9.74
CA ARG A 20 22.43 -6.79 -9.75
C ARG A 20 22.94 -5.45 -10.27
N THR A 21 22.06 -4.61 -10.82
CA THR A 21 22.42 -3.28 -11.32
C THR A 21 22.60 -2.32 -10.14
N PRO A 22 23.77 -1.65 -10.01
CA PRO A 22 24.00 -0.74 -8.90
C PRO A 22 23.00 0.43 -8.92
N PRO A 23 22.53 0.93 -7.75
CA PRO A 23 21.48 1.94 -7.67
C PRO A 23 21.72 3.20 -8.52
N ARG A 24 22.97 3.67 -8.60
CA ARG A 24 23.37 4.84 -9.42
C ARG A 24 23.05 4.68 -10.91
N TRP A 25 23.07 3.45 -11.44
CA TRP A 25 22.78 3.16 -12.84
C TRP A 25 21.27 3.05 -13.10
N LEU A 26 20.52 2.52 -12.14
CA LEU A 26 19.05 2.53 -12.19
C LEU A 26 18.49 3.95 -12.16
N ARG A 27 19.18 4.88 -11.47
CA ARG A 27 18.85 6.31 -11.43
C ARG A 27 19.16 7.06 -12.74
N ALA A 28 20.02 6.52 -13.61
CA ALA A 28 20.34 7.13 -14.89
C ALA A 28 19.40 6.69 -16.03
N LEU A 29 18.47 5.75 -15.76
CA LEU A 29 17.55 5.25 -16.78
C LEU A 29 16.48 6.32 -17.12
N PRO A 30 16.12 6.49 -18.41
CA PRO A 30 15.04 7.37 -18.83
C PRO A 30 13.70 6.97 -18.16
N ASP A 31 12.83 7.93 -17.84
CA ASP A 31 11.55 7.67 -17.13
C ASP A 31 10.62 6.67 -17.84
N ARG A 32 10.73 6.58 -19.17
CA ARG A 32 10.03 5.58 -20.00
C ARG A 32 10.53 4.14 -19.78
N VAL A 33 11.72 3.98 -19.23
CA VAL A 33 12.27 2.72 -18.72
C VAL A 33 11.99 2.70 -17.22
N SER A 34 10.70 2.72 -16.88
CA SER A 34 10.24 2.40 -15.54
C SER A 34 10.58 0.94 -15.32
N VAL A 35 11.78 0.69 -14.80
CA VAL A 35 12.05 -0.57 -14.13
C VAL A 35 11.01 -0.63 -13.02
N PRO A 36 10.09 -1.62 -13.02
CA PRO A 36 9.37 -1.91 -11.80
C PRO A 36 10.44 -2.32 -10.80
N LEU A 37 10.94 -1.36 -10.01
CA LEU A 37 11.57 -1.62 -8.73
C LEU A 37 10.58 -2.54 -8.06
N VAL A 38 10.95 -3.82 -8.06
CA VAL A 38 10.06 -4.99 -7.97
C VAL A 38 8.82 -4.54 -7.26
N ALA A 39 7.73 -4.39 -8.03
CA ALA A 39 6.44 -4.04 -7.44
C ALA A 39 6.34 -4.86 -6.17
N ALA A 40 5.91 -4.26 -5.05
CA ALA A 40 5.50 -5.04 -3.91
C ALA A 40 4.41 -6.00 -4.41
N ARG A 41 4.83 -7.11 -5.04
CA ARG A 41 4.10 -8.36 -5.16
C ARG A 41 3.57 -8.49 -3.77
N ARG A 42 2.23 -8.42 -3.61
CA ARG A 42 1.48 -8.70 -2.38
C ARG A 42 2.47 -9.27 -1.38
N HIS A 43 3.14 -8.42 -0.61
CA HIS A 43 4.32 -8.92 0.09
C HIS A 43 3.72 -10.01 0.97
N GLU A 44 4.13 -11.26 0.80
CA GLU A 44 4.23 -12.18 1.91
C GLU A 44 5.15 -11.45 2.87
N ARG A 45 4.57 -10.52 3.62
CA ARG A 45 5.22 -9.84 4.71
C ARG A 45 5.30 -10.97 5.72
N ALA A 46 6.52 -11.41 6.05
CA ALA A 46 6.75 -12.44 7.05
C ALA A 46 6.08 -12.14 8.42
N ASN A 47 5.61 -10.91 8.55
CA ASN A 47 5.10 -10.23 9.73
C ASN A 47 3.60 -9.90 9.61
N VAL A 48 2.90 -10.50 8.65
CA VAL A 48 1.48 -10.25 8.41
C VAL A 48 0.69 -11.54 8.51
N GLU A 49 -0.38 -11.48 9.30
CA GLU A 49 -1.25 -12.60 9.62
C GLU A 49 -2.71 -12.22 9.35
N ASP A 50 -3.57 -13.24 9.26
CA ASP A 50 -5.02 -13.10 9.13
C ASP A 50 -5.45 -12.14 7.97
N VAL A 51 -4.85 -12.29 6.78
CA VAL A 51 -5.07 -11.39 5.64
C VAL A 51 -6.40 -11.65 4.94
N VAL A 52 -7.19 -10.59 4.76
CA VAL A 52 -8.40 -10.59 3.92
C VAL A 52 -8.18 -9.68 2.72
N LEU A 53 -8.36 -10.21 1.51
CA LEU A 53 -8.30 -9.45 0.26
C LEU A 53 -9.70 -9.03 -0.18
N LEU A 54 -9.85 -7.77 -0.55
CA LEU A 54 -11.11 -7.11 -0.84
C LEU A 54 -11.02 -6.43 -2.20
N GLU A 55 -12.05 -6.62 -3.02
CA GLU A 55 -12.18 -5.88 -4.26
C GLU A 55 -12.60 -4.44 -3.97
N GLY A 56 -11.95 -3.50 -4.65
CA GLY A 56 -12.26 -2.08 -4.64
C GLY A 56 -12.94 -1.64 -5.94
N PRO A 57 -13.39 -0.38 -6.02
CA PRO A 57 -13.89 0.18 -7.26
C PRO A 57 -12.79 0.16 -8.34
N GLY A 58 -13.21 -0.13 -9.57
CA GLY A 58 -12.32 -0.27 -10.72
C GLY A 58 -11.33 -1.44 -10.56
N VAL A 59 -10.04 -1.12 -10.44
CA VAL A 59 -8.95 -2.11 -10.31
C VAL A 59 -8.19 -1.97 -8.99
N LEU A 60 -8.78 -1.25 -8.03
CA LEU A 60 -8.23 -1.19 -6.69
C LEU A 60 -8.45 -2.51 -5.96
N THR A 61 -7.47 -2.92 -5.19
CA THR A 61 -7.62 -4.01 -4.23
C THR A 61 -7.26 -3.49 -2.86
N THR A 62 -7.98 -3.96 -1.84
CA THR A 62 -7.73 -3.59 -0.45
C THR A 62 -7.39 -4.85 0.32
N SER A 63 -6.50 -4.75 1.29
CA SER A 63 -6.23 -5.84 2.22
C SER A 63 -6.36 -5.35 3.65
N ALA A 64 -7.08 -6.09 4.48
CA ALA A 64 -7.14 -5.92 5.92
C ALA A 64 -6.38 -7.08 6.58
N TYR A 65 -5.54 -6.82 7.56
CA TYR A 65 -4.65 -7.84 8.14
C TYR A 65 -4.13 -7.45 9.53
N TRP A 66 -3.57 -8.42 10.25
CA TRP A 66 -2.81 -8.18 11.47
C TRP A 66 -1.32 -8.01 11.15
N LEU A 67 -0.68 -7.00 11.71
CA LEU A 67 0.73 -6.69 11.50
C LEU A 67 1.50 -6.90 12.81
N THR A 68 2.56 -7.70 12.76
CA THR A 68 3.47 -7.95 13.89
C THR A 68 4.87 -7.45 13.55
N THR A 69 5.34 -6.39 14.18
CA THR A 69 6.67 -5.81 13.97
C THR A 69 7.49 -5.87 15.25
N ARG A 70 8.72 -5.35 15.24
CA ARG A 70 9.73 -5.44 16.32
C ARG A 70 9.20 -4.93 17.68
N GLY A 71 8.47 -5.79 18.41
CA GLY A 71 7.88 -5.49 19.72
C GLY A 71 6.56 -4.71 19.69
N ASP A 72 5.90 -4.59 18.55
CA ASP A 72 4.60 -3.92 18.43
C ASP A 72 3.71 -4.71 17.46
N GLU A 73 2.41 -4.65 17.67
CA GLU A 73 1.45 -5.33 16.81
C GLU A 73 0.13 -4.57 16.74
N GLY A 74 -0.65 -4.84 15.69
CA GLY A 74 -1.98 -4.29 15.55
C GLY A 74 -2.58 -4.48 14.18
N PRO A 75 -3.86 -4.10 14.02
CA PRO A 75 -4.56 -4.16 12.75
C PRO A 75 -3.97 -3.14 11.76
N ALA A 76 -3.98 -3.52 10.48
CA ALA A 76 -3.52 -2.68 9.40
C ALA A 76 -4.35 -2.91 8.13
N ALA A 77 -4.41 -1.88 7.29
CA ALA A 77 -5.04 -1.97 5.99
C ALA A 77 -4.21 -1.31 4.91
N SER A 78 -4.20 -1.91 3.72
CA SER A 78 -3.49 -1.39 2.54
C SER A 78 -4.43 -1.35 1.34
N VAL A 79 -4.31 -0.31 0.51
CA VAL A 79 -4.98 -0.18 -0.78
C VAL A 79 -3.93 -0.23 -1.89
N PHE A 80 -4.21 -0.99 -2.94
CA PHE A 80 -3.31 -1.25 -4.04
C PHE A 80 -3.95 -0.96 -5.39
N TYR A 81 -3.12 -0.52 -6.35
CA TYR A 81 -3.40 -0.55 -7.78
C TYR A 81 -2.51 -1.60 -8.45
N GLY A 82 -3.08 -2.73 -8.84
CA GLY A 82 -2.30 -3.88 -9.29
C GLY A 82 -1.34 -4.39 -8.19
N CYS A 83 -0.04 -4.15 -8.33
CA CYS A 83 1.01 -4.52 -7.35
C CYS A 83 1.66 -3.29 -6.69
N GLU A 84 1.03 -2.13 -6.80
CA GLU A 84 1.52 -0.88 -6.23
C GLU A 84 0.67 -0.50 -5.03
N GLU A 85 1.30 -0.41 -3.85
CA GLU A 85 0.62 0.06 -2.63
C GLU A 85 0.46 1.57 -2.74
N ILE A 86 -0.78 2.02 -2.73
CA ILE A 86 -1.17 3.43 -2.86
C ILE A 86 -1.18 4.10 -1.48
N LEU A 87 -1.78 3.41 -0.51
CA LEU A 87 -1.99 3.90 0.84
C LEU A 87 -1.98 2.71 1.79
N ARG A 88 -1.36 2.87 2.95
CA ARG A 88 -1.45 1.91 4.04
C ARG A 88 -1.61 2.62 5.37
N VAL A 89 -2.42 2.03 6.25
CA VAL A 89 -2.67 2.51 7.61
C VAL A 89 -2.30 1.38 8.55
N ASP A 90 -1.28 1.58 9.37
CA ASP A 90 -0.85 0.65 10.40
C ASP A 90 -1.35 1.20 11.75
N VAL A 91 -2.28 0.51 12.42
CA VAL A 91 -2.82 0.92 13.73
C VAL A 91 -2.17 0.09 14.83
N LEU A 92 -0.86 0.29 14.98
CA LEU A 92 -0.05 -0.35 16.02
C LEU A 92 -0.30 0.30 17.39
N ALA A 93 -0.03 -0.43 18.47
CA ALA A 93 -0.30 0.06 19.82
C ALA A 93 0.58 1.26 20.21
N THR A 94 1.87 1.22 19.85
CA THR A 94 2.83 2.25 20.27
C THR A 94 3.16 3.26 19.19
N ALA A 95 3.10 2.85 17.92
CA ALA A 95 3.52 3.67 16.80
C ALA A 95 2.55 3.56 15.60
N PRO A 96 1.27 3.95 15.73
CA PRO A 96 0.37 3.96 14.60
C PRO A 96 0.84 4.98 13.56
N HIS A 97 0.74 4.63 12.27
CA HIS A 97 1.22 5.49 11.21
C HIS A 97 0.57 5.17 9.86
N VAL A 98 0.59 6.16 8.97
CA VAL A 98 0.12 6.05 7.59
C VAL A 98 1.33 6.04 6.66
N HIS A 99 1.36 5.10 5.73
CA HIS A 99 2.31 5.10 4.62
C HIS A 99 1.63 5.64 3.39
N TYR A 100 2.15 6.75 2.88
CA TYR A 100 1.72 7.26 1.60
C TYR A 100 2.61 6.67 0.50
N GLY A 101 2.00 5.99 -0.47
CA GLY A 101 2.69 5.34 -1.59
C GLY A 101 3.39 6.28 -2.57
N PHE A 102 3.49 7.59 -2.24
CA PHE A 102 4.15 8.61 -3.04
C PHE A 102 5.62 8.31 -3.33
N ASN A 103 6.29 7.58 -2.43
CA ASN A 103 7.75 7.49 -2.38
C ASN A 103 8.35 6.23 -3.03
N ARG A 104 7.81 5.78 -4.17
CA ARG A 104 8.57 4.86 -5.05
C ARG A 104 9.65 5.56 -5.90
N HIS A 105 9.97 6.83 -5.61
CA HIS A 105 11.04 7.53 -6.28
C HIS A 105 12.42 7.16 -5.69
N ARG A 106 13.05 6.18 -6.33
CA ARG A 106 14.52 6.02 -6.43
C ARG A 106 15.33 6.26 -5.14
N GLY A 107 15.37 5.24 -4.29
CA GLY A 107 16.41 5.11 -3.27
C GLY A 107 16.27 6.01 -2.05
N SER A 108 15.03 6.42 -1.73
CA SER A 108 14.65 6.76 -0.37
C SER A 108 14.51 5.47 0.42
N ASP A 109 15.21 5.40 1.55
CA ASP A 109 15.00 4.33 2.52
C ASP A 109 13.54 4.38 2.97
N GLY A 110 12.88 3.22 3.09
CA GLY A 110 11.42 3.08 3.31
C GLY A 110 10.84 3.66 4.61
N GLY A 111 11.54 4.62 5.24
CA GLY A 111 11.09 5.45 6.35
C GLY A 111 10.50 6.80 5.94
N GLU A 112 10.85 7.36 4.77
CA GLU A 112 10.49 8.75 4.40
C GLU A 112 9.02 8.98 3.99
N GLY A 113 8.19 7.93 3.95
CA GLY A 113 6.77 8.01 3.56
C GLY A 113 5.77 7.89 4.72
N ARG A 114 6.23 7.92 5.98
CA ARG A 114 5.40 7.64 7.16
C ARG A 114 4.95 8.92 7.83
N VAL A 115 3.65 9.02 8.10
CA VAL A 115 3.10 10.01 9.01
C VAL A 115 2.63 9.28 10.27
N TYR A 116 3.31 9.52 11.38
CA TYR A 116 2.93 8.95 12.67
C TYR A 116 1.67 9.64 13.19
N LEU A 117 0.77 8.82 13.72
CA LEU A 117 -0.49 9.24 14.30
C LEU A 117 -0.39 9.19 15.82
N PRO A 118 -1.24 9.94 16.54
CA PRO A 118 -1.41 9.73 17.97
C PRO A 118 -1.82 8.28 18.27
N PRO A 119 -1.30 7.66 19.35
CA PRO A 119 -1.73 6.34 19.79
C PRO A 119 -3.24 6.25 19.96
N VAL A 120 -3.82 5.12 19.52
CA VAL A 120 -5.25 4.85 19.70
C VAL A 120 -5.44 4.26 21.10
N VAL A 121 -5.55 5.10 22.12
CA VAL A 121 -5.78 4.65 23.51
C VAL A 121 -7.25 4.29 23.69
N GLY A 122 -7.56 2.99 23.80
CA GLY A 122 -8.92 2.48 23.97
C GLY A 122 -9.88 2.76 22.81
N GLY A 123 -9.35 3.24 21.68
CA GLY A 123 -10.14 3.65 20.52
C GLY A 123 -10.33 2.51 19.50
N ASP A 124 -11.31 2.73 18.64
CA ASP A 124 -11.69 1.80 17.57
C ASP A 124 -10.68 1.89 16.40
N ALA A 125 -9.84 0.87 16.28
CA ALA A 125 -8.85 0.77 15.20
C ALA A 125 -9.49 0.71 13.81
N ALA A 126 -10.68 0.10 13.69
CA ALA A 126 -11.42 0.07 12.44
C ALA A 126 -11.94 1.47 12.08
N ALA A 127 -12.41 2.25 13.06
CA ALA A 127 -12.78 3.66 12.85
C ALA A 127 -11.58 4.50 12.39
N ARG A 128 -10.38 4.27 12.96
CA ARG A 128 -9.15 4.93 12.50
C ARG A 128 -8.86 4.59 11.04
N VAL A 129 -8.83 3.31 10.69
CA VAL A 129 -8.59 2.89 9.31
C VAL A 129 -9.64 3.45 8.37
N HIS A 130 -10.91 3.44 8.77
CA HIS A 130 -11.98 4.04 8.00
C HIS A 130 -11.68 5.50 7.68
N HIS A 131 -11.40 6.29 8.72
CA HIS A 131 -11.11 7.71 8.58
C HIS A 131 -9.92 7.93 7.66
N GLU A 132 -8.77 7.31 7.94
CA GLU A 132 -7.55 7.56 7.18
C GLU A 132 -7.69 7.13 5.71
N LEU A 133 -8.33 5.99 5.42
CA LEU A 133 -8.54 5.56 4.04
C LEU A 133 -9.52 6.48 3.29
N ALA A 134 -10.66 6.82 3.90
CA ALA A 134 -11.68 7.64 3.25
C ALA A 134 -11.18 9.05 2.93
N HIS A 135 -10.34 9.64 3.80
CA HIS A 135 -9.83 11.01 3.63
C HIS A 135 -8.59 11.07 2.73
N ASN A 136 -7.68 10.11 2.86
CA ASN A 136 -6.39 10.20 2.18
C ASN A 136 -6.36 9.52 0.82
N LEU A 137 -7.20 8.51 0.55
CA LEU A 137 -7.12 7.73 -0.69
C LEU A 137 -7.33 8.59 -1.96
N PRO A 138 -8.32 9.50 -2.06
CA PRO A 138 -8.48 10.36 -3.23
C PRO A 138 -7.25 11.23 -3.50
N VAL A 139 -6.68 11.80 -2.43
CA VAL A 139 -5.44 12.59 -2.52
C VAL A 139 -4.29 11.71 -3.00
N CYS A 140 -4.17 10.49 -2.46
CA CYS A 140 -3.12 9.55 -2.84
C CYS A 140 -3.14 9.20 -4.33
N LEU A 141 -4.33 8.96 -4.86
CA LEU A 141 -4.52 8.67 -6.28
C LEU A 141 -4.22 9.91 -7.13
N GLY A 142 -4.72 11.08 -6.75
CA GLY A 142 -4.58 12.33 -7.49
C GLY A 142 -3.14 12.82 -7.63
N SER A 143 -2.31 12.62 -6.61
CA SER A 143 -0.89 13.04 -6.63
C SER A 143 0.08 11.90 -7.03
N HIS A 144 -0.44 10.70 -7.34
CA HIS A 144 0.40 9.57 -7.71
C HIS A 144 1.28 9.87 -8.95
N PRO A 145 2.56 9.44 -9.03
CA PRO A 145 3.44 9.79 -10.16
C PRO A 145 3.04 9.13 -11.49
N ARG A 146 2.38 7.97 -11.45
CA ARG A 146 1.87 7.29 -12.65
C ARG A 146 0.55 7.91 -13.11
N ARG A 147 0.51 8.37 -14.36
CA ARG A 147 -0.69 8.95 -14.99
C ARG A 147 -1.90 8.01 -14.94
N ALA A 148 -1.71 6.71 -15.16
CA ALA A 148 -2.80 5.73 -15.13
C ALA A 148 -3.50 5.67 -13.76
N VAL A 149 -2.75 5.83 -12.66
CA VAL A 149 -3.30 5.86 -11.31
C VAL A 149 -4.00 7.20 -11.05
N ARG A 150 -3.42 8.33 -11.44
CA ARG A 150 -4.08 9.65 -11.32
C ARG A 150 -5.39 9.76 -12.09
N GLN A 151 -5.49 9.02 -13.19
CA GLN A 151 -6.71 8.97 -14.01
C GLN A 151 -7.79 8.08 -13.41
N MET A 152 -7.47 7.28 -12.38
CA MET A 152 -8.50 6.69 -11.54
C MET A 152 -9.15 7.79 -10.72
N ARG A 153 -10.22 8.33 -11.27
CA ARG A 153 -11.14 9.16 -10.52
C ARG A 153 -11.95 8.22 -9.65
N ILE A 154 -11.67 8.23 -8.36
CA ILE A 154 -12.65 7.78 -7.38
C ILE A 154 -13.30 9.03 -6.77
N ASP A 155 -14.60 8.98 -6.52
CA ASP A 155 -15.25 10.00 -5.71
C ASP A 155 -15.17 9.69 -4.21
N GLN A 156 -15.66 10.61 -3.40
CA GLN A 156 -15.64 10.46 -1.95
C GLN A 156 -16.47 9.25 -1.47
N SER A 157 -17.59 8.96 -2.13
CA SER A 157 -18.46 7.84 -1.78
C SER A 157 -17.79 6.49 -2.06
N GLU A 158 -17.03 6.41 -3.15
CA GLU A 158 -16.22 5.25 -3.50
C GLU A 158 -15.06 5.05 -2.53
N ALA A 159 -14.40 6.13 -2.10
CA ALA A 159 -13.37 6.09 -1.08
C ALA A 159 -13.92 5.60 0.27
N GLU A 160 -15.08 6.12 0.69
CA GLU A 160 -15.80 5.67 1.89
C GLU A 160 -16.21 4.20 1.78
N ALA A 161 -16.64 3.73 0.61
CA ALA A 161 -16.99 2.32 0.42
C ALA A 161 -15.77 1.40 0.58
N VAL A 162 -14.60 1.80 0.07
CA VAL A 162 -13.33 1.07 0.28
C VAL A 162 -12.96 1.04 1.76
N ALA A 163 -13.01 2.21 2.41
CA ALA A 163 -12.69 2.37 3.82
C ALA A 163 -13.63 1.55 4.72
N GLY A 164 -14.94 1.60 4.46
CA GLY A 164 -15.98 0.84 5.16
C GLY A 164 -15.81 -0.67 5.04
N ARG A 165 -15.41 -1.16 3.87
CA ARG A 165 -15.08 -2.58 3.70
C ARG A 165 -13.86 -2.95 4.55
N ALA A 166 -12.76 -2.19 4.47
CA ALA A 166 -11.57 -2.46 5.26
C ALA A 166 -11.86 -2.46 6.77
N ALA A 167 -12.60 -1.46 7.26
CA ALA A 167 -12.97 -1.32 8.66
C ALA A 167 -13.75 -2.54 9.18
N ARG A 168 -14.83 -2.94 8.49
CA ARG A 168 -15.63 -4.12 8.90
C ARG A 168 -14.80 -5.40 8.98
N HIS A 169 -13.84 -5.58 8.09
CA HIS A 169 -12.96 -6.74 8.13
C HIS A 169 -11.95 -6.66 9.27
N LEU A 170 -11.45 -5.47 9.59
CA LEU A 170 -10.61 -5.27 10.77
C LEU A 170 -11.36 -5.55 12.07
N ASP A 171 -12.63 -5.16 12.20
CA ASP A 171 -13.44 -5.50 13.37
C ASP A 171 -13.52 -7.01 13.57
N ALA A 172 -13.80 -7.75 12.49
CA ALA A 172 -13.85 -9.21 12.53
C ALA A 172 -12.50 -9.84 12.91
N LEU A 173 -11.39 -9.26 12.42
CA LEU A 173 -10.03 -9.71 12.75
C LEU A 173 -9.68 -9.47 14.21
N VAL A 174 -9.96 -8.27 14.72
CA VAL A 174 -9.76 -7.90 16.13
C VAL A 174 -10.58 -8.81 17.03
N ALA A 175 -11.87 -9.02 16.73
CA ALA A 175 -12.73 -9.91 17.51
C ALA A 175 -12.19 -11.35 17.54
N THR A 176 -11.70 -11.86 16.41
CA THR A 176 -11.10 -13.20 16.33
C THR A 176 -9.82 -13.33 17.15
N ARG A 177 -8.98 -12.28 17.18
CA ARG A 177 -7.76 -12.23 17.99
C ARG A 177 -8.06 -12.22 19.48
N VAL A 178 -8.97 -11.37 19.91
CA VAL A 178 -9.40 -11.27 21.31
C VAL A 178 -9.96 -12.60 21.81
N ALA A 179 -10.71 -13.34 20.98
CA ALA A 179 -11.25 -14.64 21.34
C ALA A 179 -10.19 -15.76 21.47
N ARG A 180 -8.98 -15.56 20.92
CA ARG A 180 -7.88 -16.54 20.97
C ARG A 180 -6.86 -16.28 22.10
N ALA A 181 -6.89 -15.09 22.71
CA ALA A 181 -6.01 -14.67 23.79
C ALA A 181 -6.56 -15.09 25.17
#